data_AF-A0A835ZCY8-F1
#
_entry.id   AF-A0A835ZCY8-F1
#
_cell.length_a   1.000
_cell.length_b   1.000
_cell.length_c   1.000
_cell.angle_alpha   90.00
_cell.angle_beta   90.00
_cell.angle_gamma   90.00
#
_symmetry.space_group_name_H-M   'P 1'
#
loop_
_entity.id
_entity.type
_entity.pdbx_description
1 polymer ?
#
loop_
_entity_poly.entity_id
_entity_poly.type
_entity_poly.pdbx_seq_one_letter_code
_entity_poly.pdbx_strand_id
1 'polypeptide(L)'
;MPINLRVTWSKAEDGTRQSGKLLGLDDSTTLLQLKLAVEGISSIPADRQTILSGFPPKEVAGGTDAAITALGITNGSAVSVAQSTTATPDAPAAATPPPSAAAPTPAALAAAAPAAAPAAAAVAPAHPGAATKDLIDMGFSPAVAAKALQLAGGDAAAAIELCLSGGLDDRDIASDIASGTGSANATGNNSATLEHRPTFVRRVVDADNSCLFTSVGYCVTRERGEKGGGRMRRVITQAVRAAPDTFSEAILGMQPEAYCGWIMNPEKWGGEIELVVLSDHYKLEICVVDIATGRTYLYGEDKGYSQRIFLLYDGVHYDAMAEAFSPNAPEDLDTTRFDITDDAKVEAAKSVAAELKRQKQYVDLAGCDLKCLVCGKGLQGQKGARDHAVATRHQNFGQI
;
A
#
# COMPACT_ATOMS: atom_id res chain seq x y z
N MET A 1 -26.97 22.14 14.54
CA MET A 1 -25.83 22.47 15.44
C MET A 1 -24.78 23.19 14.59
N PRO A 2 -23.93 24.11 15.10
CA PRO A 2 -22.96 24.77 14.23
C PRO A 2 -22.03 23.75 13.57
N ILE A 3 -21.99 23.76 12.24
CA ILE A 3 -21.16 22.89 11.41
C ILE A 3 -19.77 23.52 11.33
N ASN A 4 -18.77 22.77 11.81
CA ASN A 4 -17.37 23.14 11.73
C ASN A 4 -16.67 22.16 10.78
N LEU A 5 -15.96 22.69 9.79
CA LEU A 5 -15.32 21.91 8.73
C LEU A 5 -13.83 22.16 8.71
N ARG A 6 -13.05 21.09 8.52
CA ARG A 6 -11.64 21.18 8.13
C ARG A 6 -11.60 21.12 6.61
N VAL A 7 -11.10 22.19 5.99
CA VAL A 7 -10.97 22.32 4.55
C VAL A 7 -9.50 22.17 4.18
N THR A 8 -9.19 21.36 3.17
CA THR A 8 -7.83 21.21 2.63
C THR A 8 -7.79 21.53 1.15
N TRP A 9 -6.73 22.18 0.68
CA TRP A 9 -6.53 22.52 -0.73
C TRP A 9 -5.04 22.53 -1.08
N SER A 10 -4.74 22.51 -2.38
CA SER A 10 -3.37 22.70 -2.89
C SER A 10 -3.22 24.13 -3.39
N LYS A 11 -2.10 24.78 -3.06
CA LYS A 11 -1.79 26.11 -3.59
C LYS A 11 -1.49 26.00 -5.10
N ALA A 12 -2.04 26.93 -5.88
CA ALA A 12 -1.92 26.89 -7.35
C ALA A 12 -0.47 27.10 -7.85
N GLU A 13 0.39 27.74 -7.05
CA GLU A 13 1.74 28.14 -7.45
C GLU A 13 2.78 27.00 -7.34
N ASP A 14 2.71 26.20 -6.28
CA ASP A 14 3.74 25.21 -5.92
C ASP A 14 3.16 23.83 -5.56
N GLY A 15 1.83 23.67 -5.57
CA GLY A 15 1.16 22.41 -5.22
C GLY A 15 1.17 22.08 -3.72
N THR A 16 1.74 22.94 -2.89
CA THR A 16 1.86 22.73 -1.44
C THR A 16 0.46 22.63 -0.81
N ARG A 17 0.26 21.62 0.04
CA ARG A 17 -1.00 21.43 0.76
C ARG A 17 -1.18 22.50 1.84
N GLN A 18 -2.36 23.09 1.88
CA GLN A 18 -2.81 24.03 2.89
C GLN A 18 -4.11 23.52 3.53
N SER A 19 -4.37 23.96 4.76
CA SER A 19 -5.62 23.63 5.45
C SER A 19 -6.14 24.81 6.24
N GLY A 20 -7.46 24.88 6.36
CA GLY A 20 -8.19 25.94 7.04
C GLY A 20 -9.41 25.39 7.75
N LYS A 21 -9.99 26.20 8.64
CA LYS A 21 -11.20 25.85 9.39
C LYS A 21 -12.30 26.81 9.01
N LEU A 22 -13.46 26.26 8.64
CA LEU A 22 -14.72 27.01 8.58
C LEU A 22 -15.50 26.67 9.83
N LEU A 23 -15.88 27.69 10.61
CA LEU A 23 -16.54 27.53 11.90
C LEU A 23 -17.92 28.16 11.85
N GLY A 24 -18.88 27.53 12.53
CA GLY A 24 -20.21 28.12 12.75
C GLY A 24 -21.12 28.17 11.53
N LEU A 25 -20.94 27.28 10.54
CA LEU A 25 -21.89 27.15 9.43
C LEU A 25 -23.23 26.61 9.95
N ASP A 26 -24.34 27.04 9.36
CA ASP A 26 -25.67 26.60 9.76
C ASP A 26 -26.15 25.37 8.97
N ASP A 27 -27.13 24.65 9.51
CA ASP A 27 -27.64 23.41 8.88
C ASP A 27 -28.34 23.66 7.52
N SER A 28 -28.68 24.92 7.20
CA SER A 28 -29.25 25.36 5.92
C SER A 28 -28.23 25.99 4.96
N THR A 29 -26.94 26.01 5.32
CA THR A 29 -25.87 26.52 4.47
C THR A 29 -25.89 25.75 3.14
N THR A 30 -25.96 26.48 2.02
CA THR A 30 -26.00 25.89 0.67
C THR A 30 -24.60 25.58 0.15
N LEU A 31 -24.53 24.72 -0.88
CA LEU A 31 -23.27 24.42 -1.55
C LEU A 31 -22.57 25.67 -2.10
N LEU A 32 -23.33 26.65 -2.60
CA LEU A 32 -22.79 27.94 -3.05
C LEU A 32 -22.21 28.75 -1.88
N GLN A 33 -22.92 28.82 -0.76
CA GLN A 33 -22.44 29.52 0.43
C GLN A 33 -21.17 28.87 0.99
N LEU A 34 -21.07 27.54 0.95
CA LEU A 34 -19.85 26.81 1.30
C LEU A 34 -18.70 27.16 0.35
N LYS A 35 -18.93 27.17 -0.97
CA LYS A 35 -17.90 27.54 -1.95
C LYS A 35 -17.40 28.98 -1.76
N LEU A 36 -18.30 29.93 -1.47
CA LEU A 36 -17.92 31.31 -1.15
C LEU A 36 -17.12 31.42 0.15
N ALA A 37 -17.48 30.64 1.19
CA ALA A 37 -16.71 30.60 2.44
C ALA A 37 -15.31 29.98 2.24
N VAL A 38 -15.21 28.96 1.40
CA VAL A 38 -13.94 28.35 0.99
C VAL A 38 -13.08 29.31 0.18
N GLU A 39 -13.66 30.12 -0.70
CA GLU A 39 -12.95 31.15 -1.46
C GLU A 39 -12.25 32.16 -0.53
N GLY A 40 -12.94 32.57 0.54
CA GLY A 40 -12.40 33.48 1.54
C GLY A 40 -11.14 32.98 2.25
N ILE A 41 -10.97 31.66 2.42
CA ILE A 41 -9.80 31.07 3.11
C ILE A 41 -8.73 30.52 2.16
N SER A 42 -9.12 30.12 0.94
CA SER A 42 -8.22 29.46 -0.02
C SER A 42 -7.76 30.36 -1.16
N SER A 43 -8.45 31.50 -1.38
CA SER A 43 -8.30 32.35 -2.56
C SER A 43 -8.56 31.65 -3.90
N ILE A 44 -9.22 30.47 -3.87
CA ILE A 44 -9.68 29.76 -5.07
C ILE A 44 -11.10 30.26 -5.38
N PRO A 45 -11.37 30.85 -6.56
CA PRO A 45 -12.71 31.32 -6.94
C PRO A 45 -13.78 30.22 -6.90
N ALA A 46 -14.98 30.52 -6.40
CA ALA A 46 -16.07 29.53 -6.22
C ALA A 46 -16.44 28.75 -7.50
N ASP A 47 -16.32 29.37 -8.68
CA ASP A 47 -16.55 28.76 -9.99
C ASP A 47 -15.47 27.74 -10.40
N ARG A 48 -14.28 27.84 -9.81
CA ARG A 48 -13.14 26.94 -10.04
C ARG A 48 -13.00 25.88 -8.95
N GLN A 49 -13.87 25.89 -7.95
CA GLN A 49 -13.85 24.92 -6.85
C GLN A 49 -14.66 23.67 -7.16
N THR A 50 -13.99 22.52 -7.06
CA THR A 50 -14.60 21.20 -6.95
C THR A 50 -14.50 20.75 -5.50
N ILE A 51 -15.65 20.64 -4.83
CA ILE A 51 -15.74 20.23 -3.43
C ILE A 51 -15.80 18.71 -3.36
N LEU A 52 -14.85 18.11 -2.66
CA LEU A 52 -14.78 16.67 -2.41
C LEU A 52 -15.07 16.42 -0.92
N SER A 53 -15.92 15.44 -0.62
CA SER A 53 -16.20 15.03 0.77
C SER A 53 -16.37 13.50 0.87
N GLY A 54 -16.32 12.99 2.10
CA GLY A 54 -16.40 11.55 2.39
C GLY A 54 -15.09 10.79 2.13
N PHE A 55 -15.12 9.49 2.40
CA PHE A 55 -13.99 8.59 2.12
C PHE A 55 -14.44 7.36 1.30
N PRO A 56 -13.82 7.09 0.13
CA PRO A 56 -12.84 7.93 -0.57
C PRO A 56 -13.43 9.30 -0.98
N PRO A 57 -12.62 10.37 -1.12
CA PRO A 57 -13.12 11.70 -1.47
C PRO A 57 -13.90 11.65 -2.78
N LYS A 58 -15.22 11.82 -2.69
CA LYS A 58 -16.10 11.88 -3.84
C LYS A 58 -16.51 13.32 -4.06
N GLU A 59 -16.66 13.68 -5.32
CA GLU A 59 -17.24 14.96 -5.69
C GLU A 59 -18.63 15.06 -5.08
N VAL A 60 -18.88 16.18 -4.41
CA VAL A 60 -20.17 16.49 -3.83
C VAL A 60 -21.10 16.90 -4.96
N ALA A 61 -21.78 15.90 -5.53
CA ALA A 61 -22.74 16.10 -6.61
C ALA A 61 -24.04 16.70 -6.07
N GLY A 62 -24.28 17.98 -6.37
CA GLY A 62 -25.46 18.70 -5.95
C GLY A 62 -25.62 20.05 -6.64
N GLY A 63 -26.85 20.56 -6.70
CA GLY A 63 -27.10 21.93 -7.15
C GLY A 63 -26.51 22.95 -6.17
N THR A 64 -26.20 24.14 -6.65
CA THR A 64 -25.65 25.25 -5.84
C THR A 64 -26.52 25.62 -4.64
N ASP A 65 -27.83 25.38 -4.73
CA ASP A 65 -28.83 25.71 -3.72
C ASP A 65 -29.10 24.57 -2.73
N ALA A 66 -28.52 23.38 -2.95
CA ALA A 66 -28.71 22.26 -2.04
C ALA A 66 -27.97 22.51 -0.71
N ALA A 67 -28.64 22.22 0.40
CA ALA A 67 -28.04 22.30 1.73
C ALA A 67 -26.88 21.31 1.85
N ILE A 68 -25.75 21.73 2.41
CA ILE A 68 -24.55 20.90 2.53
C ILE A 68 -24.79 19.62 3.35
N THR A 69 -25.72 19.67 4.30
CA THR A 69 -26.18 18.53 5.11
C THR A 69 -26.89 17.47 4.27
N ALA A 70 -27.72 17.88 3.31
CA ALA A 70 -28.38 16.99 2.35
C ALA A 70 -27.39 16.35 1.37
N LEU A 71 -26.22 16.97 1.18
CA LEU A 71 -25.13 16.47 0.36
C LEU A 71 -24.12 15.60 1.15
N GLY A 72 -24.42 15.29 2.41
CA GLY A 72 -23.59 14.42 3.26
C GLY A 72 -22.44 15.14 3.97
N ILE A 73 -22.39 16.48 3.93
CA ILE A 73 -21.42 17.28 4.67
C ILE A 73 -22.03 17.65 6.03
N THR A 74 -21.57 16.98 7.08
CA THR A 74 -21.97 17.25 8.48
C THR A 74 -20.80 17.83 9.28
N ASN A 75 -21.06 18.27 10.51
CA ASN A 75 -20.02 18.74 11.44
C ASN A 75 -18.88 17.72 11.57
N GLY A 76 -17.63 18.16 11.43
CA GLY A 76 -16.45 17.31 11.48
C GLY A 76 -16.07 16.65 10.14
N SER A 77 -16.85 16.84 9.07
CA SER A 77 -16.51 16.29 7.75
C SER A 77 -15.19 16.87 7.23
N ALA A 78 -14.35 15.99 6.69
CA ALA A 78 -13.17 16.40 5.93
C ALA A 78 -13.61 16.85 4.54
N VAL A 79 -13.34 18.11 4.21
CA VAL A 79 -13.64 18.71 2.91
C VAL A 79 -12.34 19.01 2.19
N SER A 80 -12.22 18.57 0.94
CA SER A 80 -11.07 18.88 0.09
C SER A 80 -11.51 19.68 -1.12
N VAL A 81 -10.69 20.63 -1.54
CA VAL A 81 -10.96 21.50 -2.69
C VAL A 81 -9.97 21.15 -3.79
N ALA A 82 -10.50 20.71 -4.93
CA ALA A 82 -9.75 20.57 -6.17
C ALA A 82 -10.07 21.75 -7.10
N GLN A 83 -9.05 22.33 -7.74
CA GLN A 83 -9.24 23.41 -8.69
C GLN A 83 -9.53 22.82 -10.09
N SER A 84 -10.69 23.16 -10.65
CA SER A 84 -11.01 22.81 -12.03
C SER A 84 -10.52 23.92 -12.98
N THR A 85 -9.79 23.56 -14.03
CA THR A 85 -9.16 24.51 -14.96
C THR A 85 -10.04 24.85 -16.17
N THR A 86 -11.32 24.44 -16.18
CA THR A 86 -12.22 24.71 -17.31
C THR A 86 -13.15 25.88 -17.03
N ALA A 87 -12.83 27.04 -17.59
CA ALA A 87 -13.81 28.08 -17.84
C ALA A 87 -14.83 27.56 -18.87
N THR A 88 -16.12 27.60 -18.53
CA THR A 88 -17.21 27.23 -19.45
C THR A 88 -17.88 28.51 -19.94
N PRO A 89 -18.20 28.63 -21.24
CA PRO A 89 -19.35 29.40 -21.68
C PRO A 89 -20.44 28.48 -22.23
N ASP A 90 -21.61 28.62 -21.60
CA ASP A 90 -22.99 28.37 -22.04
C ASP A 90 -23.49 26.99 -22.54
N ALA A 91 -24.66 26.66 -21.99
CA ALA A 91 -25.53 25.51 -22.27
C ALA A 91 -26.34 25.72 -23.59
N PRO A 92 -27.17 24.77 -24.12
CA PRO A 92 -28.31 24.19 -23.38
C PRO A 92 -28.78 22.74 -23.70
N ALA A 93 -29.49 22.20 -22.70
CA ALA A 93 -30.73 21.42 -22.78
C ALA A 93 -30.77 19.91 -23.17
N ALA A 94 -31.33 19.17 -22.19
CA ALA A 94 -32.39 18.15 -22.30
C ALA A 94 -32.05 16.73 -22.79
N ALA A 95 -32.15 15.76 -21.87
CA ALA A 95 -33.02 14.60 -22.03
C ALA A 95 -33.24 13.87 -20.68
N THR A 96 -34.49 13.56 -20.41
CA THR A 96 -35.07 12.86 -19.25
C THR A 96 -34.68 11.37 -19.17
N PRO A 97 -34.72 10.73 -17.97
CA PRO A 97 -34.56 9.28 -17.82
C PRO A 97 -35.93 8.56 -17.77
N PRO A 98 -36.02 7.30 -18.23
CA PRO A 98 -36.83 6.32 -17.50
C PRO A 98 -36.16 4.91 -17.51
N PRO A 99 -36.77 3.87 -16.90
CA PRO A 99 -36.68 3.59 -15.47
C PRO A 99 -36.08 2.20 -15.16
N SER A 100 -35.81 1.98 -13.87
CA SER A 100 -35.46 0.70 -13.23
C SER A 100 -36.44 -0.43 -13.56
N ALA A 101 -35.93 -1.64 -13.87
CA ALA A 101 -36.66 -2.89 -13.66
C ALA A 101 -35.74 -4.13 -13.58
N ALA A 102 -35.78 -4.76 -12.40
CA ALA A 102 -35.88 -6.19 -12.13
C ALA A 102 -34.87 -7.21 -12.70
N ALA A 103 -34.41 -8.06 -11.78
CA ALA A 103 -33.69 -9.32 -11.98
C ALA A 103 -34.46 -10.34 -12.85
N PRO A 104 -33.75 -11.39 -13.32
CA PRO A 104 -34.25 -12.73 -13.05
C PRO A 104 -33.19 -13.72 -12.53
N THR A 105 -33.71 -14.70 -11.78
CA THR A 105 -33.10 -15.91 -11.19
C THR A 105 -32.79 -17.00 -12.25
N PRO A 106 -32.15 -18.14 -11.88
CA PRO A 106 -31.14 -18.82 -12.69
C PRO A 106 -31.69 -19.98 -13.54
N ALA A 107 -30.95 -20.34 -14.59
CA ALA A 107 -31.12 -21.59 -15.32
C ALA A 107 -29.81 -22.39 -15.34
N ALA A 108 -29.91 -23.63 -14.89
CA ALA A 108 -28.86 -24.64 -14.85
C ALA A 108 -28.75 -25.40 -16.18
N LEU A 109 -27.53 -25.84 -16.53
CA LEU A 109 -27.17 -26.98 -17.38
C LEU A 109 -25.69 -27.30 -17.09
N ALA A 110 -25.37 -28.32 -16.29
CA ALA A 110 -25.25 -29.75 -16.59
C ALA A 110 -23.90 -30.14 -17.28
N ALA A 111 -23.05 -30.73 -16.43
CA ALA A 111 -21.91 -31.66 -16.58
C ALA A 111 -21.39 -32.14 -17.96
N ALA A 112 -20.05 -32.20 -18.08
CA ALA A 112 -19.31 -33.36 -18.59
C ALA A 112 -17.80 -33.28 -18.27
N ALA A 113 -17.21 -34.42 -17.87
CA ALA A 113 -15.77 -34.72 -17.78
C ALA A 113 -15.53 -36.07 -18.52
N PRO A 114 -14.31 -36.68 -18.64
CA PRO A 114 -12.93 -36.21 -18.39
C PRO A 114 -11.91 -36.61 -19.52
N ALA A 115 -10.61 -36.42 -19.21
CA ALA A 115 -9.41 -37.17 -19.66
C ALA A 115 -8.55 -36.64 -20.83
N ALA A 116 -7.28 -36.30 -20.54
CA ALA A 116 -6.07 -37.09 -20.86
C ALA A 116 -4.78 -36.23 -20.92
N ALA A 117 -3.74 -36.69 -20.23
CA ALA A 117 -2.32 -36.32 -20.44
C ALA A 117 -1.67 -37.38 -21.37
N PRO A 118 -0.46 -37.20 -21.98
CA PRO A 118 0.81 -37.01 -21.25
C PRO A 118 1.95 -36.19 -21.93
N ALA A 119 2.95 -35.87 -21.08
CA ALA A 119 4.43 -35.83 -21.28
C ALA A 119 5.11 -34.98 -22.38
N ALA A 120 6.05 -34.09 -21.98
CA ALA A 120 7.51 -34.34 -22.02
C ALA A 120 8.31 -33.10 -21.56
N ALA A 121 9.44 -33.38 -20.91
CA ALA A 121 10.28 -32.48 -20.13
C ALA A 121 11.29 -31.66 -20.96
N ALA A 122 11.63 -30.47 -20.46
CA ALA A 122 12.84 -29.74 -20.81
C ALA A 122 13.49 -29.19 -19.52
N VAL A 123 14.79 -29.46 -19.38
CA VAL A 123 15.63 -29.21 -18.20
C VAL A 123 15.86 -27.71 -18.02
N ALA A 124 15.59 -27.19 -16.82
CA ALA A 124 15.87 -25.81 -16.41
C ALA A 124 17.26 -25.72 -15.72
N PRO A 125 17.99 -24.60 -15.85
CA PRO A 125 19.28 -24.40 -15.20
C PRO A 125 19.12 -24.22 -13.68
N ALA A 126 20.13 -24.67 -12.93
CA ALA A 126 20.14 -24.70 -11.48
C ALA A 126 19.97 -23.30 -10.84
N HIS A 127 19.16 -23.24 -9.78
CA HIS A 127 18.93 -22.04 -8.98
C HIS A 127 20.14 -21.72 -8.07
N PRO A 128 20.52 -20.44 -7.91
CA PRO A 128 21.66 -20.01 -7.06
C PRO A 128 21.50 -20.35 -5.57
N GLY A 129 20.30 -20.72 -5.10
CA GLY A 129 20.08 -21.17 -3.73
C GLY A 129 20.53 -22.62 -3.44
N ALA A 130 20.72 -23.46 -4.47
CA ALA A 130 21.17 -24.83 -4.29
C ALA A 130 22.68 -24.90 -3.99
N ALA A 131 23.47 -24.08 -4.70
CA ALA A 131 24.93 -24.08 -4.61
C ALA A 131 25.47 -23.67 -3.23
N THR A 132 24.79 -22.73 -2.54
CA THR A 132 25.18 -22.32 -1.17
C THR A 132 24.92 -23.41 -0.15
N LYS A 133 23.81 -24.14 -0.33
CA LYS A 133 23.43 -25.24 0.55
C LYS A 133 24.42 -26.40 0.41
N ASP A 134 24.85 -26.71 -0.80
CA ASP A 134 25.82 -27.78 -1.07
C ASP A 134 27.17 -27.52 -0.38
N LEU A 135 27.66 -26.28 -0.37
CA LEU A 135 28.89 -25.89 0.34
C LEU A 135 28.75 -25.94 1.86
N ILE A 136 27.60 -25.55 2.40
CA ILE A 136 27.32 -25.64 3.85
C ILE A 136 27.21 -27.11 4.28
N ASP A 137 26.55 -27.95 3.47
CA ASP A 137 26.42 -29.39 3.72
C ASP A 137 27.78 -30.12 3.60
N MET A 138 28.73 -29.55 2.84
CA MET A 138 30.14 -29.99 2.80
C MET A 138 30.98 -29.51 4.02
N GLY A 139 30.37 -28.77 4.95
CA GLY A 139 30.99 -28.36 6.22
C GLY A 139 31.68 -27.00 6.19
N PHE A 140 31.54 -26.22 5.11
CA PHE A 140 32.06 -24.85 5.07
C PHE A 140 31.14 -23.89 5.83
N SER A 141 31.73 -22.92 6.52
CA SER A 141 30.94 -21.91 7.23
C SER A 141 30.07 -21.13 6.23
N PRO A 142 28.87 -20.66 6.62
CA PRO A 142 28.00 -19.90 5.73
C PRO A 142 28.68 -18.68 5.10
N ALA A 143 29.64 -18.07 5.81
CA ALA A 143 30.44 -16.96 5.31
C ALA A 143 31.42 -17.39 4.20
N VAL A 144 32.12 -18.52 4.36
CA VAL A 144 33.03 -19.07 3.35
C VAL A 144 32.26 -19.54 2.12
N ALA A 145 31.11 -20.20 2.31
CA ALA A 145 30.24 -20.62 1.22
C ALA A 145 29.75 -19.42 0.38
N ALA A 146 29.31 -18.35 1.04
CA ALA A 146 28.86 -17.13 0.38
C ALA A 146 30.01 -16.41 -0.38
N LYS A 147 31.20 -16.34 0.23
CA LYS A 147 32.38 -15.70 -0.39
C LYS A 147 32.91 -16.49 -1.59
N ALA A 148 32.95 -17.81 -1.50
CA ALA A 148 33.37 -18.68 -2.59
C ALA A 148 32.44 -18.58 -3.81
N LEU A 149 31.13 -18.56 -3.57
CA LEU A 149 30.13 -18.34 -4.63
C LEU A 149 30.23 -16.95 -5.27
N GLN A 150 30.54 -15.93 -4.47
CA GLN A 150 30.78 -14.58 -4.97
C GLN A 150 31.98 -14.52 -5.91
N LEU A 151 33.11 -15.14 -5.52
CA LEU A 151 34.34 -15.16 -6.31
C LEU A 151 34.21 -16.05 -7.56
N ALA A 152 33.39 -17.10 -7.49
CA ALA A 152 33.08 -17.98 -8.60
C ALA A 152 31.99 -17.43 -9.55
N GLY A 153 31.47 -16.21 -9.32
CA GLY A 153 30.43 -15.63 -10.17
C GLY A 153 29.11 -16.41 -10.16
N GLY A 154 28.83 -17.16 -9.08
CA GLY A 154 27.65 -18.01 -8.94
C GLY A 154 27.79 -19.43 -9.51
N ASP A 155 28.95 -19.82 -10.03
CA ASP A 155 29.23 -21.20 -10.44
C ASP A 155 29.55 -22.08 -9.23
N ALA A 156 28.72 -23.12 -9.01
CA ALA A 156 28.84 -24.02 -7.87
C ALA A 156 30.13 -24.88 -7.92
N ALA A 157 30.52 -25.36 -9.10
CA ALA A 157 31.69 -26.22 -9.25
C ALA A 157 32.98 -25.42 -9.02
N ALA A 158 33.04 -24.20 -9.54
CA ALA A 158 34.17 -23.30 -9.31
C ALA A 158 34.25 -22.83 -7.84
N ALA A 159 33.10 -22.61 -7.17
CA ALA A 159 33.07 -22.26 -5.75
C ALA A 159 33.57 -23.42 -4.87
N ILE A 160 33.20 -24.66 -5.20
CA ILE A 160 33.68 -25.87 -4.51
C ILE A 160 35.20 -26.02 -4.68
N GLU A 161 35.73 -25.79 -5.89
CA GLU A 161 37.18 -25.83 -6.15
C GLU A 161 37.94 -24.74 -5.36
N LEU A 162 37.37 -23.54 -5.24
CA LEU A 162 37.94 -22.46 -4.42
C LEU A 162 38.02 -22.83 -2.93
N CYS A 163 36.99 -23.48 -2.40
CA CYS A 163 36.96 -23.93 -1.02
C CYS A 163 37.93 -25.08 -0.76
N LEU A 164 38.05 -26.03 -1.70
CA LEU A 164 38.90 -27.22 -1.54
C LEU A 164 40.39 -26.94 -1.80
N SER A 165 40.73 -25.91 -2.57
CA SER A 165 42.12 -25.50 -2.82
C SER A 165 42.79 -24.77 -1.64
N GLY A 166 42.07 -24.54 -0.54
CA GLY A 166 42.60 -23.98 0.71
C GLY A 166 42.86 -22.47 0.67
N GLY A 167 42.28 -21.75 -0.30
CA GLY A 167 42.45 -20.30 -0.47
C GLY A 167 41.46 -19.41 0.29
N LEU A 168 40.57 -20.00 1.11
CA LEU A 168 39.58 -19.29 1.93
C LEU A 168 39.42 -20.03 3.26
N ASP A 169 40.00 -19.50 4.34
CA ASP A 169 39.71 -19.95 5.70
C ASP A 169 39.05 -18.83 6.55
N ASP A 170 38.49 -19.19 7.70
CA ASP A 170 37.84 -18.21 8.60
C ASP A 170 38.81 -17.13 9.13
N ARG A 171 40.14 -17.30 8.98
CA ARG A 171 41.15 -16.34 9.42
C ARG A 171 41.36 -15.22 8.40
N ASP A 172 41.26 -15.52 7.11
CA ASP A 172 41.35 -14.52 6.04
C ASP A 172 40.16 -13.54 6.06
N ILE A 173 38.98 -13.99 6.50
CA ILE A 173 37.79 -13.13 6.68
C ILE A 173 37.93 -12.21 7.90
N ALA A 174 38.67 -12.64 8.94
CA ALA A 174 38.88 -11.88 10.16
C ALA A 174 39.97 -10.79 10.01
N SER A 175 40.97 -10.96 9.13
CA SER A 175 42.03 -9.97 8.91
C SER A 175 41.57 -8.72 8.16
N ASP A 176 40.55 -8.85 7.31
CA ASP A 176 39.99 -7.73 6.53
C ASP A 176 39.14 -6.77 7.37
N ILE A 177 38.65 -7.21 8.53
CA ILE A 177 37.87 -6.38 9.47
C ILE A 177 38.81 -5.58 10.40
N ALA A 178 40.05 -6.04 10.63
CA ALA A 178 40.93 -5.50 11.66
C ALA A 178 41.97 -4.46 11.16
N SER A 179 42.28 -4.40 9.87
CA SER A 179 43.41 -3.57 9.36
C SER A 179 42.96 -2.33 8.58
N GLY A 180 42.14 -1.49 9.22
CA GLY A 180 41.78 -0.17 8.72
C GLY A 180 42.85 0.89 9.02
N THR A 181 44.05 0.81 8.42
CA THR A 181 45.00 1.94 8.34
C THR A 181 46.02 1.74 7.21
N GLY A 182 46.10 2.67 6.25
CA GLY A 182 47.19 2.69 5.26
C GLY A 182 47.05 3.75 4.17
N SER A 183 47.78 4.85 4.34
CA SER A 183 47.84 6.03 3.47
C SER A 183 48.58 5.77 2.14
N ALA A 184 48.01 6.30 1.05
CA ALA A 184 48.56 6.75 -0.25
C ALA A 184 49.91 6.19 -0.79
N ASN A 185 49.86 5.55 -1.99
CA ASN A 185 50.55 6.09 -3.17
C ASN A 185 50.02 5.50 -4.51
N ALA A 186 50.09 6.32 -5.55
CA ALA A 186 49.69 6.21 -6.95
C ALA A 186 49.71 4.82 -7.65
N THR A 187 48.64 4.44 -8.36
CA THR A 187 48.44 4.57 -9.83
C THR A 187 47.21 3.77 -10.29
N GLY A 188 46.51 4.31 -11.29
CA GLY A 188 45.21 3.91 -11.82
C GLY A 188 44.81 2.42 -11.79
N ASN A 189 43.63 2.16 -11.24
CA ASN A 189 42.50 1.58 -11.98
C ASN A 189 41.20 1.77 -11.19
N ASN A 190 40.20 2.39 -11.82
CA ASN A 190 38.86 2.58 -11.27
C ASN A 190 38.18 1.20 -11.04
N SER A 191 38.10 0.75 -9.80
CA SER A 191 37.07 -0.19 -9.37
C SER A 191 36.20 0.53 -8.34
N ALA A 192 35.03 0.99 -8.79
CA ALA A 192 34.05 1.62 -7.93
C ALA A 192 33.61 0.61 -6.86
N THR A 193 34.00 0.83 -5.61
CA THR A 193 33.37 0.21 -4.45
C THR A 193 31.90 0.62 -4.45
N LEU A 194 31.03 -0.27 -4.91
CA LEU A 194 29.57 -0.11 -4.81
C LEU A 194 29.20 -0.10 -3.33
N GLU A 195 29.17 1.08 -2.70
CA GLU A 195 28.51 1.27 -1.41
C GLU A 195 27.07 0.77 -1.53
N HIS A 196 26.80 -0.43 -0.99
CA HIS A 196 25.45 -0.97 -0.95
C HIS A 196 24.66 -0.19 0.09
N ARG A 197 23.99 0.87 -0.36
CA ARG A 197 23.05 1.61 0.46
C ARG A 197 21.79 0.77 0.64
N PRO A 198 21.27 0.65 1.88
CA PRO A 198 19.98 0.03 2.11
C PRO A 198 18.92 0.63 1.19
N THR A 199 18.05 -0.24 0.68
CA THR A 199 17.02 0.13 -0.29
C THR A 199 15.65 -0.18 0.28
N PHE A 200 14.68 0.68 -0.04
CA PHE A 200 13.30 0.48 0.35
C PHE A 200 12.65 -0.52 -0.61
N VAL A 201 12.07 -1.57 -0.06
CA VAL A 201 11.56 -2.72 -0.79
C VAL A 201 10.12 -3.00 -0.44
N ARG A 202 9.36 -3.47 -1.43
CA ARG A 202 8.03 -4.09 -1.23
C ARG A 202 8.23 -5.51 -0.73
N ARG A 203 7.65 -5.84 0.43
CA ARG A 203 7.53 -7.21 0.92
C ARG A 203 6.11 -7.68 0.64
N VAL A 204 5.98 -8.52 -0.39
CA VAL A 204 4.69 -9.07 -0.81
C VAL A 204 4.11 -9.91 0.33
N VAL A 205 2.83 -9.67 0.64
CA VAL A 205 2.05 -10.51 1.55
C VAL A 205 1.01 -11.27 0.75
N ASP A 206 0.55 -12.40 1.30
CA ASP A 206 -0.49 -13.18 0.67
C ASP A 206 -1.74 -12.32 0.42
N ALA A 207 -2.27 -12.36 -0.81
CA ALA A 207 -3.56 -11.79 -1.21
C ALA A 207 -4.72 -12.64 -0.69
N ASP A 208 -4.71 -12.85 0.62
CA ASP A 208 -5.87 -13.27 1.36
C ASP A 208 -6.71 -12.05 1.77
N ASN A 209 -7.87 -12.30 2.35
CA ASN A 209 -8.75 -11.24 2.85
C ASN A 209 -8.20 -10.54 4.12
N SER A 210 -6.93 -10.78 4.45
CA SER A 210 -6.23 -10.27 5.64
C SER A 210 -4.91 -9.57 5.30
N CYS A 211 -4.64 -9.24 4.05
CA CYS A 211 -3.39 -8.59 3.60
C CYS A 211 -3.03 -7.31 4.39
N LEU A 212 -4.02 -6.49 4.77
CA LEU A 212 -3.82 -5.33 5.64
C LEU A 212 -3.22 -5.73 6.99
N PHE A 213 -3.82 -6.71 7.66
CA PHE A 213 -3.38 -7.15 8.99
C PHE A 213 -2.03 -7.86 8.92
N THR A 214 -1.79 -8.63 7.86
CA THR A 214 -0.49 -9.26 7.62
C THR A 214 0.60 -8.22 7.36
N SER A 215 0.30 -7.17 6.59
CA SER A 215 1.25 -6.08 6.30
C SER A 215 1.59 -5.27 7.55
N VAL A 216 0.58 -4.88 8.34
CA VAL A 216 0.81 -4.22 9.63
C VAL A 216 1.55 -5.17 10.59
N GLY A 217 1.17 -6.45 10.64
CA GLY A 217 1.78 -7.47 11.48
C GLY A 217 3.25 -7.69 11.16
N TYR A 218 3.59 -7.69 9.87
CA TYR A 218 4.96 -7.75 9.42
C TYR A 218 5.76 -6.54 9.91
N CYS A 219 5.26 -5.31 9.70
CA CYS A 219 6.00 -4.11 10.08
C CYS A 219 6.13 -3.95 11.61
N VAL A 220 5.12 -4.39 12.37
CA VAL A 220 5.04 -4.15 13.82
C VAL A 220 5.56 -5.33 14.61
N THR A 221 5.03 -6.53 14.42
CA THR A 221 5.35 -7.69 15.27
C THR A 221 6.23 -8.72 14.58
N ARG A 222 6.58 -8.52 13.29
CA ARG A 222 7.27 -9.50 12.43
C ARG A 222 6.49 -10.80 12.25
N GLU A 223 5.18 -10.75 12.46
CA GLU A 223 4.30 -11.90 12.34
C GLU A 223 3.52 -11.86 11.03
N ARG A 224 3.33 -13.03 10.40
CA ARG A 224 2.53 -13.19 9.18
C ARG A 224 1.36 -14.16 9.42
N GLY A 225 0.34 -14.04 8.58
CA GLY A 225 -0.76 -15.00 8.47
C GLY A 225 -1.86 -14.88 9.53
N GLU A 226 -2.73 -15.88 9.55
CA GLU A 226 -4.04 -15.86 10.23
C GLU A 226 -3.97 -15.54 11.74
N LYS A 227 -2.93 -16.02 12.44
CA LYS A 227 -2.75 -15.76 13.87
C LYS A 227 -2.58 -14.26 14.17
N GLY A 228 -1.79 -13.58 13.34
CA GLY A 228 -1.59 -12.12 13.41
C GLY A 228 -2.88 -11.37 13.11
N GLY A 229 -3.53 -11.72 11.99
CA GLY A 229 -4.80 -11.14 11.57
C GLY A 229 -5.89 -11.27 12.63
N GLY A 230 -6.06 -12.46 13.22
CA GLY A 230 -7.05 -12.69 14.27
C GLY A 230 -6.80 -11.88 15.54
N ARG A 231 -5.55 -11.64 15.93
CA ARG A 231 -5.24 -10.75 17.07
C ARG A 231 -5.60 -9.30 16.77
N MET A 232 -5.23 -8.81 15.59
CA MET A 232 -5.54 -7.43 15.20
C MET A 232 -7.05 -7.20 15.10
N ARG A 233 -7.80 -8.12 14.49
CA ARG A 233 -9.27 -8.05 14.45
C ARG A 233 -9.87 -7.96 15.86
N ARG A 234 -9.34 -8.70 16.83
CA ARG A 234 -9.76 -8.58 18.24
C ARG A 234 -9.46 -7.21 18.83
N VAL A 235 -8.26 -6.66 18.62
CA VAL A 235 -7.90 -5.28 19.01
C VAL A 235 -8.92 -4.29 18.44
N ILE A 236 -9.30 -4.45 17.18
CA ILE A 236 -10.27 -3.59 16.52
C ILE A 236 -11.64 -3.66 17.19
N THR A 237 -12.16 -4.87 17.45
CA THR A 237 -13.44 -5.01 18.15
C THR A 237 -13.41 -4.42 19.57
N GLN A 238 -12.27 -4.50 20.27
CA GLN A 238 -12.13 -3.93 21.60
C GLN A 238 -12.16 -2.40 21.55
N ALA A 239 -11.44 -1.79 20.59
CA ALA A 239 -11.44 -0.34 20.40
C ALA A 239 -12.83 0.19 20.01
N VAL A 240 -13.51 -0.48 19.07
CA VAL A 240 -14.87 -0.11 18.64
C VAL A 240 -15.85 -0.15 19.81
N ARG A 241 -15.80 -1.21 20.63
CA ARG A 241 -16.67 -1.32 21.83
C ARG A 241 -16.32 -0.31 22.92
N ALA A 242 -15.04 0.05 23.07
CA ALA A 242 -14.59 0.98 24.10
C ALA A 242 -14.94 2.45 23.79
N ALA A 243 -15.11 2.80 22.51
CA ALA A 243 -15.38 4.17 22.08
C ALA A 243 -16.54 4.25 21.06
N PRO A 244 -17.78 3.92 21.46
CA PRO A 244 -18.94 3.89 20.56
C PRO A 244 -19.30 5.26 19.97
N ASP A 245 -18.95 6.36 20.66
CA ASP A 245 -19.16 7.72 20.13
C ASP A 245 -18.20 8.05 18.98
N THR A 246 -16.98 7.51 19.05
CA THR A 246 -15.97 7.67 17.99
C THR A 246 -16.24 6.70 16.84
N PHE A 247 -16.53 5.45 17.16
CA PHE A 247 -16.86 4.39 16.19
C PHE A 247 -18.38 4.21 16.13
N SER A 248 -19.08 5.28 15.78
CA SER A 248 -20.54 5.28 15.65
C SER A 248 -20.99 4.65 14.33
N GLU A 249 -22.29 4.38 14.20
CA GLU A 249 -22.87 3.86 12.95
C GLU A 249 -22.56 4.73 11.74
N ALA A 250 -22.49 6.05 11.91
CA ALA A 250 -22.14 6.99 10.84
C ALA A 250 -20.70 6.78 10.32
N ILE A 251 -19.77 6.41 11.22
CA ILE A 251 -18.36 6.16 10.87
C ILE A 251 -18.18 4.74 10.32
N LEU A 252 -18.83 3.76 10.94
CA LEU A 252 -18.68 2.34 10.60
C LEU A 252 -19.54 1.90 9.40
N GLY A 253 -20.54 2.70 9.03
CA GLY A 253 -21.56 2.34 8.04
C GLY A 253 -22.53 1.25 8.51
N MET A 254 -22.43 0.83 9.77
CA MET A 254 -23.32 -0.14 10.41
C MET A 254 -23.22 -0.03 11.94
N GLN A 255 -24.17 -0.62 12.65
CA GLN A 255 -24.17 -0.64 14.12
C GLN A 255 -22.85 -1.20 14.70
N PRO A 256 -22.28 -0.61 15.77
CA PRO A 256 -20.95 -0.99 16.28
C PRO A 256 -20.78 -2.47 16.62
N GLU A 257 -21.81 -3.10 17.20
CA GLU A 257 -21.76 -4.53 17.52
C GLU A 257 -21.84 -5.40 16.26
N ALA A 258 -22.61 -4.96 15.24
CA ALA A 258 -22.64 -5.63 13.94
C ALA A 258 -21.28 -5.52 13.23
N TYR A 259 -20.62 -4.36 13.33
CA TYR A 259 -19.26 -4.16 12.83
C TYR A 259 -18.27 -5.10 13.51
N CYS A 260 -18.35 -5.25 14.83
CA CYS A 260 -17.49 -6.16 15.58
C CYS A 260 -17.64 -7.61 15.09
N GLY A 261 -18.87 -8.07 14.84
CA GLY A 261 -19.11 -9.38 14.24
C GLY A 261 -18.58 -9.48 12.80
N TRP A 262 -18.75 -8.42 12.01
CA TRP A 262 -18.29 -8.36 10.62
C TRP A 262 -16.76 -8.43 10.52
N ILE A 263 -16.02 -7.58 11.24
CA ILE A 263 -14.56 -7.48 11.14
C ILE A 263 -13.85 -8.70 11.73
N MET A 264 -14.50 -9.46 12.61
CA MET A 264 -13.95 -10.72 13.13
C MET A 264 -13.92 -11.85 12.10
N ASN A 265 -14.70 -11.75 11.02
CA ASN A 265 -14.66 -12.74 9.94
C ASN A 265 -13.36 -12.57 9.13
N PRO A 266 -12.50 -13.61 9.02
CA PRO A 266 -11.24 -13.54 8.28
C PRO A 266 -11.40 -13.25 6.79
N GLU A 267 -12.61 -13.40 6.23
CA GLU A 267 -12.92 -13.07 4.83
C GLU A 267 -13.22 -11.58 4.59
N LYS A 268 -13.36 -10.78 5.65
CA LYS A 268 -13.63 -9.34 5.55
C LYS A 268 -12.34 -8.54 5.51
N TRP A 269 -12.27 -7.63 4.56
CA TRP A 269 -11.11 -6.78 4.34
C TRP A 269 -11.09 -5.69 5.41
N GLY A 270 -9.89 -5.38 5.90
CA GLY A 270 -9.68 -4.15 6.64
C GLY A 270 -9.51 -2.97 5.68
N GLY A 271 -9.64 -1.76 6.21
CA GLY A 271 -9.28 -0.53 5.51
C GLY A 271 -8.94 0.59 6.49
N GLU A 272 -9.40 1.80 6.20
CA GLU A 272 -9.10 3.02 6.95
C GLU A 272 -9.42 2.92 8.45
N ILE A 273 -10.60 2.40 8.80
CA ILE A 273 -11.05 2.29 10.19
C ILE A 273 -10.06 1.41 10.96
N GLU A 274 -9.67 0.28 10.37
CA GLU A 274 -8.67 -0.62 10.94
C GLU A 274 -7.32 0.09 11.10
N LEU A 275 -6.88 0.87 10.11
CA LEU A 275 -5.60 1.60 10.17
C LEU A 275 -5.60 2.66 11.28
N VAL A 276 -6.70 3.40 11.46
CA VAL A 276 -6.85 4.35 12.58
C VAL A 276 -6.72 3.64 13.92
N VAL A 277 -7.44 2.52 14.09
CA VAL A 277 -7.40 1.76 15.34
C VAL A 277 -6.03 1.15 15.59
N LEU A 278 -5.41 0.55 14.57
CA LEU A 278 -4.10 -0.10 14.71
C LEU A 278 -2.98 0.91 14.94
N SER A 279 -3.04 2.09 14.31
CA SER A 279 -2.15 3.20 14.61
C SER A 279 -2.24 3.62 16.07
N ASP A 280 -3.46 3.79 16.60
CA ASP A 280 -3.63 4.13 18.01
C ASP A 280 -3.23 3.00 18.96
N HIS A 281 -3.52 1.74 18.62
CA HIS A 281 -3.14 0.60 19.45
C HIS A 281 -1.62 0.45 19.56
N TYR A 282 -0.90 0.57 18.45
CA TYR A 282 0.56 0.40 18.42
C TYR A 282 1.34 1.70 18.69
N LYS A 283 0.65 2.82 18.85
CA LYS A 283 1.23 4.14 19.13
C LYS A 283 2.30 4.53 18.11
N LEU A 284 1.97 4.35 16.84
CA LEU A 284 2.83 4.66 15.70
C LEU A 284 2.02 5.22 14.54
N GLU A 285 2.66 6.00 13.68
CA GLU A 285 2.08 6.43 12.42
C GLU A 285 2.11 5.30 11.39
N ILE A 286 1.04 5.18 10.63
CA ILE A 286 1.00 4.30 9.45
C ILE A 286 0.96 5.19 8.21
N CYS A 287 1.95 5.07 7.33
CA CYS A 287 1.98 5.75 6.05
C CYS A 287 1.62 4.77 4.94
N VAL A 288 0.46 4.94 4.32
CA VAL A 288 0.03 4.15 3.17
C VAL A 288 0.30 4.94 1.90
N VAL A 289 1.08 4.37 0.98
CA VAL A 289 1.31 4.95 -0.35
C VAL A 289 0.42 4.25 -1.37
N ASP A 290 -0.51 4.98 -1.95
CA ASP A 290 -1.34 4.51 -3.06
C ASP A 290 -0.51 4.53 -4.34
N ILE A 291 -0.30 3.35 -4.94
CA ILE A 291 0.51 3.17 -6.15
C ILE A 291 -0.13 3.90 -7.34
N ALA A 292 -1.45 3.86 -7.48
CA ALA A 292 -2.15 4.43 -8.63
C ALA A 292 -1.99 5.95 -8.66
N THR A 293 -2.13 6.61 -7.51
CA THR A 293 -2.11 8.08 -7.43
C THR A 293 -0.78 8.66 -6.97
N GLY A 294 0.09 7.87 -6.34
CA GLY A 294 1.29 8.33 -5.65
C GLY A 294 1.00 9.10 -4.36
N ARG A 295 -0.27 9.15 -3.91
CA ARG A 295 -0.67 9.87 -2.70
C ARG A 295 -0.31 9.06 -1.46
N THR A 296 0.04 9.78 -0.40
CA THR A 296 0.32 9.22 0.93
C THR A 296 -0.82 9.55 1.89
N TYR A 297 -1.29 8.54 2.61
CA TYR A 297 -2.26 8.68 3.69
C TYR A 297 -1.57 8.37 5.01
N LEU A 298 -1.64 9.32 5.96
CA LEU A 298 -1.00 9.21 7.27
C LEU A 298 -2.08 9.00 8.34
N TYR A 299 -1.98 7.89 9.05
CA TYR A 299 -2.84 7.57 10.21
C TYR A 299 -2.02 7.79 11.47
N GLY A 300 -2.58 8.56 12.42
CA GLY A 300 -1.93 8.90 13.68
C GLY A 300 -1.04 10.15 13.65
N GLU A 301 -1.07 10.94 12.57
CA GLU A 301 -0.23 12.15 12.40
C GLU A 301 -0.42 13.22 13.48
N ASP A 302 -1.59 13.24 14.12
CA ASP A 302 -1.96 14.22 15.15
C ASP A 302 -1.76 13.71 16.59
N LYS A 303 -1.19 12.51 16.74
CA LYS A 303 -1.07 11.82 18.04
C LYS A 303 0.27 11.99 18.74
N GLY A 304 1.25 12.62 18.06
CA GLY A 304 2.59 12.84 18.61
C GLY A 304 3.39 11.54 18.80
N TYR A 305 3.16 10.55 17.94
CA TYR A 305 3.98 9.34 17.91
C TYR A 305 5.38 9.63 17.37
N SER A 306 6.36 8.82 17.74
CA SER A 306 7.75 8.98 17.29
C SER A 306 8.15 8.02 16.16
N GLN A 307 7.36 6.97 15.94
CA GLN A 307 7.66 5.93 14.94
C GLN A 307 6.61 5.90 13.83
N ARG A 308 7.07 5.56 12.62
CA ARG A 308 6.27 5.37 11.41
C ARG A 308 6.56 4.03 10.75
N ILE A 309 5.53 3.38 10.23
CA ILE A 309 5.64 2.24 9.31
C ILE A 309 5.11 2.62 7.92
N PHE A 310 5.48 1.87 6.90
CA PHE A 310 5.08 2.13 5.52
C PHE A 310 4.40 0.92 4.89
N LEU A 311 3.26 1.17 4.26
CA LEU A 311 2.52 0.19 3.47
C LEU A 311 2.36 0.70 2.04
N LEU A 312 2.24 -0.22 1.09
CA LEU A 312 1.78 0.05 -0.27
C LEU A 312 0.33 -0.39 -0.41
N TYR A 313 -0.44 0.40 -1.15
CA TYR A 313 -1.79 0.03 -1.55
C TYR A 313 -1.92 0.10 -3.07
N ASP A 314 -2.37 -1.00 -3.67
CA ASP A 314 -2.49 -1.10 -5.11
C ASP A 314 -3.90 -0.80 -5.63
N GLY A 315 -4.86 -0.51 -4.75
CA GLY A 315 -6.27 -0.33 -5.09
C GLY A 315 -7.17 -1.45 -4.57
N VAL A 316 -6.62 -2.63 -4.25
CA VAL A 316 -7.35 -3.77 -3.69
C VAL A 316 -6.55 -4.59 -2.66
N HIS A 317 -5.23 -4.40 -2.59
CA HIS A 317 -4.31 -5.19 -1.79
C HIS A 317 -3.29 -4.28 -1.09
N TYR A 318 -2.88 -4.70 0.11
CA TYR A 318 -1.85 -4.03 0.90
C TYR A 318 -0.61 -4.90 0.97
N ASP A 319 0.56 -4.28 0.80
CA ASP A 319 1.86 -4.90 1.09
C ASP A 319 2.66 -4.08 2.09
N ALA A 320 3.55 -4.75 2.81
CA ALA A 320 4.48 -4.10 3.71
C ALA A 320 5.65 -3.48 2.94
N MET A 321 6.21 -2.39 3.48
CA MET A 321 7.51 -1.89 3.06
C MET A 321 8.53 -1.99 4.17
N ALA A 322 9.76 -2.21 3.75
CA ALA A 322 10.92 -2.34 4.60
C ALA A 322 12.14 -1.71 3.94
N GLU A 323 13.10 -1.34 4.76
CA GLU A 323 14.47 -1.08 4.33
C GLU A 323 15.28 -2.37 4.47
N ALA A 324 15.88 -2.80 3.37
CA ALA A 324 16.66 -4.01 3.27
C ALA A 324 18.04 -3.70 2.68
N PHE A 325 19.06 -4.49 3.04
CA PHE A 325 20.42 -4.31 2.49
C PHE A 325 20.47 -4.49 0.96
N SER A 326 19.59 -5.34 0.42
CA SER A 326 19.37 -5.51 -1.01
C SER A 326 17.93 -5.99 -1.25
N PRO A 327 17.41 -5.90 -2.48
CA PRO A 327 16.05 -6.37 -2.82
C PRO A 327 15.79 -7.84 -2.48
N ASN A 328 16.84 -8.67 -2.51
CA ASN A 328 16.79 -10.11 -2.23
C ASN A 328 17.31 -10.46 -0.84
N ALA A 329 17.58 -9.48 0.01
CA ALA A 329 18.06 -9.74 1.37
C ALA A 329 16.98 -10.49 2.17
N PRO A 330 17.40 -11.39 3.08
CA PRO A 330 16.49 -12.05 4.01
C PRO A 330 15.62 -11.06 4.80
N GLU A 331 14.34 -11.38 4.96
CA GLU A 331 13.34 -10.54 5.64
C GLU A 331 13.61 -10.34 7.15
N ASP A 332 14.37 -11.23 7.78
CA ASP A 332 14.77 -11.12 9.20
C ASP A 332 15.74 -9.97 9.45
N LEU A 333 16.40 -9.46 8.41
CA LEU A 333 17.30 -8.30 8.47
C LEU A 333 16.60 -6.99 8.12
N ASP A 334 15.31 -7.01 7.79
CA ASP A 334 14.56 -5.82 7.40
C ASP A 334 14.44 -4.83 8.55
N THR A 335 14.55 -3.54 8.24
CA THR A 335 14.06 -2.46 9.13
C THR A 335 12.69 -2.02 8.65
N THR A 336 11.68 -2.00 9.54
CA THR A 336 10.28 -1.68 9.17
C THR A 336 9.66 -0.54 9.95
N ARG A 337 10.35 -0.04 10.97
CA ARG A 337 9.91 1.08 11.81
C ARG A 337 10.95 2.17 11.74
N PHE A 338 10.51 3.38 11.47
CA PHE A 338 11.38 4.52 11.19
C PHE A 338 10.97 5.70 12.07
N ASP A 339 11.87 6.65 12.27
CA ASP A 339 11.53 7.90 12.95
C ASP A 339 10.56 8.72 12.07
N ILE A 340 9.55 9.35 12.67
CA ILE A 340 8.58 10.18 11.92
C ILE A 340 9.22 11.38 11.24
N THR A 341 10.38 11.84 11.72
CA THR A 341 11.14 12.97 11.17
C THR A 341 12.03 12.58 9.99
N ASP A 342 12.15 11.28 9.68
CA ASP A 342 12.91 10.79 8.53
C ASP A 342 12.07 10.88 7.25
N ASP A 343 11.94 12.10 6.72
CA ASP A 343 11.23 12.39 5.46
C ASP A 343 11.87 11.67 4.25
N ALA A 344 13.14 11.27 4.34
CA ALA A 344 13.79 10.50 3.29
C ALA A 344 13.14 9.13 3.10
N LYS A 345 12.57 8.52 4.16
CA LYS A 345 11.80 7.27 4.03
C LYS A 345 10.48 7.48 3.30
N VAL A 346 9.85 8.64 3.45
CA VAL A 346 8.61 8.97 2.71
C VAL A 346 8.90 9.08 1.22
N GLU A 347 9.98 9.75 0.85
CA GLU A 347 10.38 9.88 -0.56
C GLU A 347 10.89 8.57 -1.16
N ALA A 348 11.57 7.73 -0.38
CA ALA A 348 11.94 6.38 -0.78
C ALA A 348 10.69 5.51 -1.03
N ALA A 349 9.72 5.55 -0.13
CA ALA A 349 8.44 4.86 -0.26
C ALA A 349 7.66 5.29 -1.53
N LYS A 350 7.58 6.60 -1.78
CA LYS A 350 6.98 7.14 -3.01
C LYS A 350 7.74 6.73 -4.26
N SER A 351 9.07 6.63 -4.20
CA SER A 351 9.89 6.19 -5.34
C SER A 351 9.60 4.74 -5.71
N VAL A 352 9.42 3.86 -4.72
CA VAL A 352 8.96 2.47 -4.95
C VAL A 352 7.57 2.46 -5.60
N ALA A 353 6.62 3.23 -5.06
CA ALA A 353 5.29 3.33 -5.64
C ALA A 353 5.31 3.87 -7.09
N ALA A 354 6.15 4.86 -7.38
CA ALA A 354 6.30 5.40 -8.73
C ALA A 354 6.87 4.38 -9.72
N GLU A 355 7.81 3.54 -9.30
CA GLU A 355 8.31 2.43 -10.12
C GLU A 355 7.22 1.37 -10.35
N LEU A 356 6.49 0.97 -9.31
CA LEU A 356 5.37 0.03 -9.44
C LEU A 356 4.29 0.58 -10.36
N LYS A 357 4.00 1.88 -10.31
CA LYS A 357 3.09 2.56 -11.23
C LYS A 357 3.58 2.52 -12.67
N ARG A 358 4.88 2.78 -12.93
CA ARG A 358 5.48 2.64 -14.28
C ARG A 358 5.35 1.23 -14.83
N GLN A 359 5.47 0.23 -13.95
CA GLN A 359 5.27 -1.18 -14.26
C GLN A 359 3.78 -1.58 -14.31
N LYS A 360 2.87 -0.62 -14.16
CA LYS A 360 1.42 -0.81 -14.06
C LYS A 360 0.98 -1.79 -12.98
N GLN A 361 1.76 -1.99 -11.91
CA GLN A 361 1.44 -2.85 -10.77
C GLN A 361 0.46 -2.18 -9.80
N TYR A 362 -0.72 -1.81 -10.31
CA TYR A 362 -1.83 -1.29 -9.54
C TYR A 362 -3.16 -1.64 -10.22
N VAL A 363 -4.25 -1.45 -9.48
CA VAL A 363 -5.62 -1.73 -9.87
C VAL A 363 -6.39 -0.42 -9.93
N ASP A 364 -6.66 0.05 -11.15
CA ASP A 364 -7.59 1.13 -11.39
C ASP A 364 -9.02 0.59 -11.36
N LEU A 365 -9.77 0.91 -10.31
CA LEU A 365 -11.16 0.47 -10.16
C LEU A 365 -12.12 1.16 -11.13
N ALA A 366 -11.69 2.26 -11.80
CA ALA A 366 -12.47 2.91 -12.84
C ALA A 366 -12.27 2.26 -14.22
N GLY A 367 -11.16 1.56 -14.43
CA GLY A 367 -10.82 0.84 -15.66
C GLY A 367 -11.13 -0.66 -15.56
N CYS A 368 -11.96 -1.19 -16.45
CA CYS A 368 -12.35 -2.61 -16.43
C CYS A 368 -11.30 -3.59 -16.98
N ASP A 369 -10.05 -3.14 -17.22
CA ASP A 369 -9.02 -3.90 -17.93
C ASP A 369 -7.80 -4.20 -17.05
N LEU A 370 -7.90 -5.28 -16.25
CA LEU A 370 -6.79 -5.79 -15.42
C LEU A 370 -6.17 -7.02 -16.05
N LYS A 371 -4.93 -7.35 -15.68
CA LYS A 371 -4.23 -8.57 -16.08
C LYS A 371 -3.42 -9.12 -14.91
N CYS A 372 -3.48 -10.44 -14.72
CA CYS A 372 -2.54 -11.12 -13.86
C CYS A 372 -1.14 -11.12 -14.51
N LEU A 373 -0.14 -10.54 -13.85
CA LEU A 373 1.25 -10.51 -14.32
C LEU A 373 1.98 -11.85 -14.12
N VAL A 374 1.38 -12.78 -13.37
CA VAL A 374 1.94 -14.14 -13.19
C VAL A 374 1.55 -15.07 -14.34
N CYS A 375 0.26 -15.10 -14.73
CA CYS A 375 -0.24 -16.02 -15.76
C CYS A 375 -0.80 -15.35 -17.02
N GLY A 376 -0.86 -14.03 -17.04
CA GLY A 376 -1.32 -13.25 -18.19
C GLY A 376 -2.84 -13.16 -18.38
N LYS A 377 -3.66 -13.73 -17.49
CA LYS A 377 -5.13 -13.70 -17.61
C LYS A 377 -5.69 -12.28 -17.41
N GLY A 378 -6.54 -11.82 -18.33
CA GLY A 378 -7.32 -10.58 -18.17
C GLY A 378 -8.42 -10.71 -17.11
N LEU A 379 -8.63 -9.68 -16.29
CA LEU A 379 -9.52 -9.66 -15.13
C LEU A 379 -10.40 -8.40 -15.19
N GLN A 380 -11.64 -8.50 -14.71
CA GLN A 380 -12.58 -7.38 -14.68
C GLN A 380 -12.74 -6.84 -13.25
N GLY A 381 -12.20 -5.65 -13.02
CA GLY A 381 -12.27 -4.92 -11.75
C GLY A 381 -11.75 -5.69 -10.53
N GLN A 382 -12.02 -5.13 -9.35
CA GLN A 382 -11.62 -5.71 -8.05
C GLN A 382 -12.12 -7.14 -7.85
N LYS A 383 -13.38 -7.40 -8.22
CA LYS A 383 -13.97 -8.73 -8.06
C LYS A 383 -13.21 -9.77 -8.90
N GLY A 384 -12.89 -9.46 -10.16
CA GLY A 384 -12.13 -10.36 -11.01
C GLY A 384 -10.70 -10.62 -10.52
N ALA A 385 -10.02 -9.59 -10.02
CA ALA A 385 -8.69 -9.72 -9.41
C ALA A 385 -8.72 -10.62 -8.17
N ARG A 386 -9.70 -10.40 -7.28
CA ARG A 386 -9.89 -11.20 -6.07
C ARG A 386 -10.20 -12.66 -6.39
N ASP A 387 -11.20 -12.91 -7.24
CA ASP A 387 -11.61 -14.26 -7.61
C ASP A 387 -10.44 -15.03 -8.25
N HIS A 388 -9.59 -14.34 -9.01
CA HIS A 388 -8.37 -14.91 -9.57
C HIS A 388 -7.34 -15.27 -8.49
N ALA A 389 -7.02 -14.34 -7.59
CA ALA A 389 -6.06 -14.57 -6.50
C ALA A 389 -6.44 -15.80 -5.66
N VAL A 390 -7.72 -15.95 -5.35
CA VAL A 390 -8.23 -17.10 -4.58
C VAL A 390 -8.06 -18.40 -5.36
N ALA A 391 -8.39 -18.40 -6.65
CA ALA A 391 -8.36 -19.61 -7.46
C ALA A 391 -6.94 -20.08 -7.85
N THR A 392 -6.01 -19.14 -8.06
CA THR A 392 -4.69 -19.44 -8.65
C THR A 392 -3.53 -19.17 -7.71
N ARG A 393 -3.76 -18.47 -6.60
CA ARG A 393 -2.73 -17.88 -5.73
C ARG A 393 -1.80 -16.88 -6.44
N HIS A 394 -2.18 -16.38 -7.61
CA HIS A 394 -1.45 -15.29 -8.25
C HIS A 394 -1.90 -13.95 -7.68
N GLN A 395 -0.94 -13.10 -7.34
CA GLN A 395 -1.20 -11.88 -6.58
C GLN A 395 -0.54 -10.65 -7.20
N ASN A 396 0.25 -10.87 -8.25
CA ASN A 396 0.83 -9.78 -9.02
C ASN A 396 -0.12 -9.42 -10.16
N PHE A 397 -0.83 -8.30 -10.01
CA PHE A 397 -1.78 -7.78 -10.99
C PHE A 397 -1.27 -6.48 -11.57
N GLY A 398 -1.68 -6.19 -12.80
CA GLY A 398 -1.45 -4.88 -13.38
C GLY A 398 -2.54 -4.49 -14.36
N GLN A 399 -2.64 -3.18 -14.61
CA GLN A 399 -3.56 -2.63 -15.59
C GLN A 399 -3.06 -2.91 -17.02
N ILE A 400 -3.98 -3.18 -17.96
CA ILE A 400 -3.63 -3.45 -19.37
C ILE A 400 -3.13 -2.18 -20.08
#